data_AF-Q0UVU3-F1
#
_entry.id   AF-Q0UVU3-F1
#
_cell.length_a   1.000
_cell.length_b   1.000
_cell.length_c   1.000
_cell.angle_alpha   90.00
_cell.angle_beta   90.00
_cell.angle_gamma   90.00
#
_symmetry.space_group_name_H-M   'P 1'
#
loop_
_entity.id
_entity.type
_entity.pdbx_description
1 polymer ?
#
loop_
_entity_poly.entity_id
_entity_poly.type
_entity_poly.pdbx_seq_one_letter_code
_entity_poly.pdbx_strand_id
1 'polypeptide(L)'
;MAGILTKATPLVETRDEDWDTSFAVNAKGVFNCLRAEIRAMKPGGSIVSAASVFGQFGAIGAAPYCATKAAVTSMSQVAAKENSHLRINCVAPGLIDTPMLRSQNPEAVEKNLQFPVMKRRAEAEEVAHVIAFLLSEKASFVTGAVWNIDGGWPSAPQTHYSFFPKALPNGPPPAAPFTIDLSALKREFLQLQARAHPDMHPQSDKKRAEALSARINEAYKTLQNPLLRAQYLLSLRGIEVAEDETAKVDDPELLMEVLEARELIEEAESEGDLVGLREENDEKIRRSEEVLEQAFKEDDIAGAKEEAVKLTPRPTTPPSKLAASRFAPSLLPSTMSPTSFTSAEAVPDKDGLIHGVSAQELQIIGEQCIDAKTRAYCKLRPFSQYRRMCILTGSPRPVLPLPRRRLPPPAILHLARPPSALAPTYPLSHILTGANVENAAYPVGTCAERVAMGTAVHSGYRIGSFKAVGVATDIDDFCSPCGMCRQFLREFLALETPIFMFNKEGKYIVRTMGELLPLSFGPDVLPPREEMRKVQEEDKAKTA
;
A
#
# COMPACT_ATOMS: atom_id res chain seq x y z
N MET A 1 -13.62 33.37 16.50
CA MET A 1 -13.62 32.12 17.29
C MET A 1 -12.91 32.40 18.60
N ALA A 2 -13.55 32.17 19.73
CA ALA A 2 -12.99 32.43 21.05
C ALA A 2 -12.54 31.12 21.72
N GLY A 3 -11.48 31.19 22.52
CA GLY A 3 -11.05 30.09 23.37
C GLY A 3 -9.90 30.53 24.26
N ILE A 4 -9.71 29.84 25.38
CA ILE A 4 -8.60 30.03 26.29
C ILE A 4 -7.84 28.73 26.46
N LEU A 5 -6.53 28.85 26.66
CA LEU A 5 -5.63 27.78 27.04
C LEU A 5 -5.04 28.17 28.40
N THR A 6 -5.36 27.40 29.44
CA THR A 6 -4.79 27.60 30.78
C THR A 6 -3.32 27.18 30.82
N LYS A 7 -2.61 27.60 31.86
CA LYS A 7 -1.22 27.20 32.08
C LYS A 7 -1.12 25.66 32.09
N ALA A 8 -0.03 25.14 31.50
CA ALA A 8 0.23 23.72 31.49
C ALA A 8 0.46 23.20 32.92
N THR A 9 -0.40 22.31 33.39
CA THR A 9 -0.40 21.76 34.75
C THR A 9 -0.74 20.27 34.70
N PRO A 10 -0.02 19.39 35.41
CA PRO A 10 -0.38 17.98 35.53
C PRO A 10 -1.85 17.80 35.92
N LEU A 11 -2.50 16.75 35.41
CA LEU A 11 -3.94 16.53 35.65
C LEU A 11 -4.27 16.52 37.15
N VAL A 12 -3.42 15.88 37.95
CA VAL A 12 -3.57 15.75 39.42
C VAL A 12 -3.42 17.07 40.18
N GLU A 13 -2.81 18.08 39.56
CA GLU A 13 -2.60 19.42 40.13
C GLU A 13 -3.55 20.47 39.49
N THR A 14 -4.42 20.03 38.58
CA THR A 14 -5.37 20.93 37.92
C THR A 14 -6.40 21.41 38.93
N ARG A 15 -6.50 22.73 39.11
CA ARG A 15 -7.47 23.32 40.03
C ARG A 15 -8.86 23.35 39.42
N ASP A 16 -9.87 23.24 40.26
CA ASP A 16 -11.27 23.31 39.85
C ASP A 16 -11.59 24.64 39.14
N GLU A 17 -11.01 25.76 39.58
CA GLU A 17 -11.26 27.05 38.92
C GLU A 17 -10.72 27.11 37.49
N ASP A 18 -9.56 26.49 37.23
CA ASP A 18 -8.95 26.44 35.90
C ASP A 18 -9.77 25.53 34.96
N TRP A 19 -10.31 24.43 35.51
CA TRP A 19 -11.25 23.55 34.83
C TRP A 19 -12.54 24.28 34.47
N ASP A 20 -13.19 24.89 35.46
CA ASP A 20 -14.47 25.58 35.31
C ASP A 20 -14.37 26.75 34.34
N THR A 21 -13.29 27.54 34.42
CA THR A 21 -13.06 28.66 33.51
C THR A 21 -12.88 28.15 32.07
N SER A 22 -12.11 27.08 31.87
CA SER A 22 -11.92 26.47 30.56
C SER A 22 -13.24 25.99 29.96
N PHE A 23 -14.06 25.27 30.74
CA PHE A 23 -15.36 24.78 30.29
C PHE A 23 -16.37 25.90 30.05
N ALA A 24 -16.40 26.91 30.92
CA ALA A 24 -17.29 28.06 30.78
C ALA A 24 -17.05 28.80 29.45
N VAL A 25 -15.78 29.00 29.08
CA VAL A 25 -15.42 29.71 27.84
C VAL A 25 -15.48 28.79 26.62
N ASN A 26 -14.73 27.69 26.63
CA ASN A 26 -14.49 26.90 25.43
C ASN A 26 -15.66 25.98 25.05
N ALA A 27 -16.38 25.44 26.04
CA ALA A 27 -17.48 24.50 25.79
C ALA A 27 -18.84 25.18 25.90
N LYS A 28 -19.15 25.76 27.06
CA LYS A 28 -20.44 26.43 27.31
C LYS A 28 -20.63 27.67 26.45
N GLY A 29 -19.57 28.44 26.21
CA GLY A 29 -19.59 29.57 25.28
C GLY A 29 -19.99 29.14 23.86
N VAL A 30 -19.32 28.11 23.32
CA VAL A 30 -19.63 27.57 21.99
C VAL A 30 -21.04 26.98 21.94
N PHE A 31 -21.47 26.25 22.97
CA PHE A 31 -22.85 25.74 23.07
C PHE A 31 -23.88 26.87 22.95
N ASN A 32 -23.67 27.96 23.68
CA ASN A 32 -24.59 29.11 23.66
C ASN A 32 -24.63 29.78 22.28
N CYS A 33 -23.47 29.97 21.64
CA CYS A 33 -23.39 30.55 20.30
C CYS A 33 -24.08 29.64 19.29
N LEU A 34 -23.69 28.36 19.24
CA LEU A 34 -24.22 27.38 18.31
C LEU A 34 -25.75 27.26 18.42
N ARG A 35 -26.29 27.22 19.64
CA ARG A 35 -27.74 27.19 19.88
C ARG A 35 -28.45 28.45 19.37
N ALA A 36 -27.85 29.62 19.55
CA ALA A 36 -28.44 30.88 19.07
C ALA A 36 -28.36 30.99 17.55
N GLU A 37 -27.22 30.63 16.96
CA GLU A 37 -26.97 30.63 15.52
C GLU A 37 -27.93 29.69 14.79
N ILE A 38 -28.08 28.45 15.25
CA ILE A 38 -29.01 27.47 14.65
C ILE A 38 -30.45 28.00 14.63
N ARG A 39 -30.88 28.69 15.70
CA ARG A 39 -32.24 29.25 15.77
C ARG A 39 -32.45 30.43 14.83
N ALA A 40 -31.40 31.19 14.52
CA ALA A 40 -31.48 32.41 13.72
C ALA A 40 -31.18 32.18 12.23
N MET A 41 -30.41 31.15 11.89
CA MET A 41 -29.99 30.91 10.51
C MET A 41 -31.12 30.37 9.63
N LYS A 42 -31.11 30.80 8.37
CA LYS A 42 -32.01 30.30 7.33
C LYS A 42 -31.47 28.98 6.73
N PRO A 43 -32.34 28.15 6.12
CA PRO A 43 -31.89 26.98 5.36
C PRO A 43 -30.80 27.32 4.35
N GLY A 44 -29.79 26.46 4.24
CA GLY A 44 -28.59 26.70 3.43
C GLY A 44 -27.46 27.41 4.18
N GLY A 45 -27.68 27.85 5.42
CA GLY A 45 -26.63 28.44 6.27
C GLY A 45 -25.52 27.45 6.63
N SER A 46 -24.36 27.98 7.02
CA SER A 46 -23.22 27.17 7.45
C SER A 46 -22.56 27.72 8.70
N ILE A 47 -22.22 26.83 9.64
CA ILE A 47 -21.53 27.14 10.89
C ILE A 47 -20.22 26.35 10.92
N VAL A 48 -19.14 27.02 11.33
CA VAL A 48 -17.82 26.40 11.54
C VAL A 48 -17.31 26.74 12.94
N SER A 49 -17.11 25.72 13.77
CA SER A 49 -16.58 25.85 15.13
C SER A 49 -15.08 25.53 15.19
N ALA A 50 -14.33 26.21 16.06
CA ALA A 50 -12.92 25.89 16.33
C ALA A 50 -12.75 24.84 17.43
N ALA A 51 -12.42 23.62 17.01
CA ALA A 51 -11.87 22.59 17.89
C ALA A 51 -10.33 22.75 18.02
N SER A 52 -9.59 21.64 18.15
CA SER A 52 -8.13 21.57 18.10
C SER A 52 -7.71 20.11 17.93
N VAL A 53 -6.53 19.88 17.37
CA VAL A 53 -5.90 18.55 17.37
C VAL A 53 -5.71 17.98 18.78
N PHE A 54 -5.48 18.82 19.79
CA PHE A 54 -5.42 18.39 21.19
C PHE A 54 -6.76 17.85 21.73
N GLY A 55 -7.88 18.18 21.09
CA GLY A 55 -9.17 17.56 21.39
C GLY A 55 -9.33 16.13 20.85
N GLN A 56 -8.39 15.65 20.03
CA GLN A 56 -8.43 14.32 19.41
C GLN A 56 -7.50 13.31 20.08
N PHE A 57 -6.28 13.72 20.45
CA PHE A 57 -5.27 12.81 21.04
C PHE A 57 -4.75 13.24 22.42
N GLY A 58 -5.20 14.38 22.96
CA GLY A 58 -4.78 14.87 24.27
C GLY A 58 -3.34 15.42 24.30
N ALA A 59 -3.03 16.25 25.29
CA ALA A 59 -1.70 16.78 25.50
C ALA A 59 -1.37 16.84 26.99
N ILE A 60 -0.14 16.47 27.33
CA ILE A 60 0.36 16.50 28.72
C ILE A 60 0.25 17.94 29.23
N GLY A 61 -0.33 18.09 30.42
CA GLY A 61 -0.49 19.39 31.07
C GLY A 61 -1.69 20.22 30.60
N ALA A 62 -2.47 19.76 29.61
CA ALA A 62 -3.54 20.56 28.99
C ALA A 62 -4.93 19.93 29.13
N ALA A 63 -5.17 19.16 30.19
CA ALA A 63 -6.39 18.34 30.31
C ALA A 63 -7.72 19.12 30.18
N PRO A 64 -7.94 20.27 30.87
CA PRO A 64 -9.16 21.06 30.67
C PRO A 64 -9.35 21.52 29.22
N TYR A 65 -8.27 21.97 28.59
CA TYR A 65 -8.29 22.42 27.20
C TYR A 65 -8.64 21.27 26.25
N CYS A 66 -7.98 20.12 26.37
CA CYS A 66 -8.24 18.95 25.53
C CYS A 66 -9.70 18.48 25.67
N ALA A 67 -10.20 18.39 26.91
CA ALA A 67 -11.57 17.98 27.19
C ALA A 67 -12.60 18.93 26.56
N THR A 68 -12.40 20.25 26.70
CA THR A 68 -13.30 21.24 26.10
C THR A 68 -13.27 21.21 24.57
N LYS A 69 -12.11 21.02 23.94
CA LYS A 69 -12.01 20.91 22.48
C LYS A 69 -12.60 19.61 21.94
N ALA A 70 -12.53 18.52 22.69
CA ALA A 70 -13.27 17.29 22.38
C ALA A 70 -14.79 17.50 22.47
N ALA A 71 -15.27 18.24 23.49
CA ALA A 71 -16.68 18.57 23.65
C ALA A 71 -17.22 19.40 22.48
N VAL A 72 -16.46 20.39 21.98
CA VAL A 72 -16.83 21.18 20.80
C VAL A 72 -17.02 20.31 19.56
N THR A 73 -16.11 19.35 19.33
CA THR A 73 -16.19 18.41 18.22
C THR A 73 -17.48 17.59 18.27
N SER A 74 -17.70 16.90 19.39
CA SER A 74 -18.86 16.03 19.56
C SER A 74 -20.18 16.80 19.46
N MET A 75 -20.26 17.95 20.11
CA MET A 75 -21.44 18.82 20.08
C MET A 75 -21.77 19.31 18.66
N SER A 76 -20.76 19.70 17.88
CA SER A 76 -20.97 20.19 16.51
C SER A 76 -21.43 19.07 15.58
N GLN A 77 -20.93 17.84 15.77
CA GLN A 77 -21.37 16.66 15.02
C GLN A 77 -22.82 16.28 15.34
N VAL A 78 -23.23 16.36 16.61
CA VAL A 78 -24.64 16.17 17.00
C VAL A 78 -25.52 17.24 16.35
N ALA A 79 -25.14 18.51 16.48
CA ALA A 79 -25.88 19.62 15.90
C ALA A 79 -26.03 19.48 14.37
N ALA A 80 -24.99 19.02 13.67
CA ALA A 80 -25.05 18.76 12.23
C ALA A 80 -26.10 17.70 11.85
N LYS A 81 -26.24 16.64 12.66
CA LYS A 81 -27.23 15.58 12.43
C LYS A 81 -28.65 16.03 12.73
N GLU A 82 -28.84 16.87 13.74
CA GLU A 82 -30.14 17.40 14.14
C GLU A 82 -30.66 18.50 13.19
N ASN A 83 -29.77 19.15 12.43
CA ASN A 83 -30.10 20.33 11.63
C ASN A 83 -29.70 20.15 10.16
N SER A 84 -30.35 19.21 9.47
CA SER A 84 -30.05 18.87 8.05
C SER A 84 -30.22 20.02 7.05
N HIS A 85 -30.93 21.08 7.43
CA HIS A 85 -31.10 22.30 6.64
C HIS A 85 -29.88 23.24 6.72
N LEU A 86 -28.93 22.96 7.61
CA LEU A 86 -27.69 23.72 7.81
C LEU A 86 -26.47 22.80 7.60
N ARG A 87 -25.32 23.40 7.29
CA ARG A 87 -24.03 22.69 7.26
C ARG A 87 -23.19 23.10 8.45
N ILE A 88 -22.98 22.18 9.39
CA ILE A 88 -22.27 22.46 10.64
C ILE A 88 -21.00 21.61 10.68
N ASN A 89 -19.84 22.25 10.73
CA ASN A 89 -18.54 21.57 10.71
C ASN A 89 -17.61 22.12 11.79
N CYS A 90 -16.50 21.42 12.02
CA CYS A 90 -15.40 21.89 12.85
C CYS A 90 -14.11 21.96 12.06
N VAL A 91 -13.25 22.89 12.46
CA VAL A 91 -11.82 22.85 12.15
C VAL A 91 -11.03 22.47 13.40
N ALA A 92 -9.99 21.66 13.24
CA ALA A 92 -9.06 21.24 14.27
C ALA A 92 -7.65 21.72 13.92
N PRO A 93 -7.27 22.95 14.30
CA PRO A 93 -5.95 23.48 14.01
C PRO A 93 -4.87 22.82 14.88
N GLY A 94 -3.68 22.68 14.28
CA GLY A 94 -2.44 22.30 14.96
C GLY A 94 -1.68 23.52 15.47
N LEU A 95 -0.37 23.59 15.15
CA LEU A 95 0.50 24.70 15.57
C LEU A 95 0.31 25.93 14.67
N ILE A 96 -0.52 26.87 15.12
CA ILE A 96 -0.83 28.12 14.40
C ILE A 96 -0.19 29.31 15.11
N ASP A 97 0.53 30.16 14.38
CA ASP A 97 1.17 31.35 14.94
C ASP A 97 0.14 32.42 15.31
N THR A 98 -0.29 32.40 16.57
CA THR A 98 -1.31 33.29 17.13
C THR A 98 -0.84 33.86 18.47
N PRO A 99 -1.41 34.97 18.96
CA PRO A 99 -1.12 35.48 20.29
C PRO A 99 -1.27 34.44 21.41
N MET A 100 -2.21 33.49 21.27
CA MET A 100 -2.41 32.39 22.21
C MET A 100 -1.24 31.40 22.25
N LEU A 101 -0.64 31.09 21.09
CA LEU A 101 0.56 30.23 21.02
C LEU A 101 1.80 30.98 21.52
N ARG A 102 1.94 32.27 21.17
CA ARG A 102 3.06 33.13 21.58
C ARG A 102 3.11 33.39 23.08
N SER A 103 1.98 33.25 23.80
CA SER A 103 1.93 33.34 25.26
C SER A 103 2.35 32.05 25.97
N GLN A 104 2.59 30.96 25.24
CA GLN A 104 3.08 29.69 25.81
C GLN A 104 4.60 29.72 25.97
N ASN A 105 5.13 28.75 26.72
CA ASN A 105 6.58 28.59 26.87
C ASN A 105 7.24 28.37 25.48
N PRO A 106 8.15 29.25 25.04
CA PRO A 106 8.81 29.14 23.74
C PRO A 106 9.50 27.79 23.50
N GLU A 107 10.15 27.22 24.52
CA GLU A 107 10.84 25.92 24.40
C GLU A 107 9.86 24.77 24.14
N ALA A 108 8.69 24.80 24.78
CA ALA A 108 7.64 23.80 24.57
C ALA A 108 7.02 23.93 23.17
N VAL A 109 6.85 25.17 22.69
CA VAL A 109 6.39 25.43 21.32
C VAL A 109 7.41 24.95 20.29
N GLU A 110 8.70 25.15 20.54
CA GLU A 110 9.77 24.70 19.66
C GLU A 110 9.85 23.17 19.59
N LYS A 111 9.78 22.49 20.75
CA LYS A 111 9.67 21.02 20.79
C LYS A 111 8.47 20.50 20.02
N ASN A 112 7.37 21.26 19.99
CA ASN A 112 6.18 20.87 19.27
C ASN A 112 6.30 21.01 17.74
N LEU A 113 7.30 21.72 17.21
CA LEU A 113 7.54 21.82 15.76
C LEU A 113 8.02 20.51 15.13
N GLN A 114 8.49 19.57 15.95
CA GLN A 114 8.88 18.26 15.45
C GLN A 114 7.69 17.41 15.00
N PHE A 115 6.46 17.71 15.45
CA PHE A 115 5.30 16.88 15.15
C PHE A 115 4.72 17.12 13.75
N PRO A 116 4.42 18.37 13.30
CA PRO A 116 4.00 18.59 11.92
C PRO A 116 5.03 18.06 10.93
N VAL A 117 4.59 17.35 9.89
CA VAL A 117 5.45 16.94 8.77
C VAL A 117 6.07 18.17 8.08
N MET A 118 5.35 19.28 8.03
CA MET A 118 5.82 20.53 7.41
C MET A 118 6.87 21.29 8.25
N LYS A 119 7.18 20.85 9.49
CA LYS A 119 8.21 21.41 10.38
C LYS A 119 8.18 22.93 10.56
N ARG A 120 6.99 23.53 10.47
CA ARG A 120 6.77 24.97 10.66
C ARG A 120 5.44 25.24 11.32
N ARG A 121 5.28 26.45 11.85
CA ARG A 121 3.99 26.99 12.28
C ARG A 121 3.19 27.37 11.04
N ALA A 122 1.89 27.16 11.09
CA ALA A 122 0.99 27.68 10.07
C ALA A 122 0.56 29.11 10.43
N GLU A 123 0.32 29.91 9.41
CA GLU A 123 -0.24 31.26 9.56
C GLU A 123 -1.76 31.20 9.77
N ALA A 124 -2.32 32.23 10.40
CA ALA A 124 -3.77 32.28 10.66
C ALA A 124 -4.60 32.27 9.36
N GLU A 125 -4.05 32.85 8.30
CA GLU A 125 -4.63 32.89 6.96
C GLU A 125 -4.81 31.48 6.36
N GLU A 126 -3.89 30.55 6.65
CA GLU A 126 -3.98 29.16 6.17
C GLU A 126 -5.20 28.45 6.77
N VAL A 127 -5.53 28.73 8.03
CA VAL A 127 -6.76 28.26 8.68
C VAL A 127 -7.99 28.95 8.11
N ALA A 128 -7.90 30.27 7.85
CA ALA A 128 -9.00 31.05 7.31
C ALA A 128 -9.44 30.55 5.92
N HIS A 129 -8.52 30.11 5.06
CA HIS A 129 -8.86 29.54 3.75
C HIS A 129 -9.76 28.31 3.86
N VAL A 130 -9.48 27.42 4.81
CA VAL A 130 -10.30 26.21 5.03
C VAL A 130 -11.67 26.58 5.58
N ILE A 131 -11.73 27.53 6.52
CA ILE A 131 -13.00 28.03 7.05
C ILE A 131 -13.85 28.68 5.95
N ALA A 132 -13.23 29.51 5.10
CA ALA A 132 -13.90 30.13 3.97
C ALA A 132 -14.45 29.09 2.98
N PHE A 133 -13.69 28.02 2.70
CA PHE A 133 -14.17 26.89 1.91
C PHE A 133 -15.40 26.23 2.56
N LEU A 134 -15.32 25.91 3.86
CA LEU A 134 -16.41 25.26 4.59
C LEU A 134 -17.67 26.12 4.66
N LEU A 135 -17.53 27.45 4.77
CA LEU A 135 -18.66 28.37 4.75
C LEU A 135 -19.24 28.58 3.35
N SER A 136 -18.46 28.34 2.30
CA SER A 136 -18.89 28.51 0.90
C SER A 136 -19.79 27.38 0.38
N GLU A 137 -20.48 27.64 -0.73
CA GLU A 137 -21.27 26.63 -1.46
C GLU A 137 -20.43 25.49 -2.04
N LYS A 138 -19.11 25.67 -2.20
CA LYS A 138 -18.22 24.60 -2.68
C LYS A 138 -18.15 23.42 -1.72
N ALA A 139 -18.50 23.63 -0.45
CA ALA A 139 -18.61 22.60 0.58
C ALA A 139 -20.06 22.10 0.76
N SER A 140 -20.88 22.15 -0.29
CA SER A 140 -22.33 21.83 -0.23
C SER A 140 -22.66 20.44 0.31
N PHE A 141 -21.74 19.47 0.19
CA PHE A 141 -21.91 18.12 0.70
C PHE A 141 -21.06 17.81 1.95
N VAL A 142 -20.52 18.84 2.61
CA VAL A 142 -19.70 18.70 3.81
C VAL A 142 -20.48 19.19 5.03
N THR A 143 -20.89 18.27 5.89
CA THR A 143 -21.53 18.55 7.18
C THR A 143 -21.13 17.47 8.21
N GLY A 144 -21.02 17.84 9.48
CA GLY A 144 -20.57 16.96 10.57
C GLY A 144 -19.08 16.59 10.50
N ALA A 145 -18.29 17.22 9.64
CA ALA A 145 -16.89 16.92 9.45
C ALA A 145 -16.01 17.68 10.45
N VAL A 146 -14.86 17.08 10.80
CA VAL A 146 -13.78 17.70 11.58
C VAL A 146 -12.56 17.78 10.68
N TRP A 147 -12.20 18.99 10.26
CA TRP A 147 -11.12 19.22 9.32
C TRP A 147 -9.82 19.55 10.05
N ASN A 148 -8.84 18.66 9.99
CA ASN A 148 -7.53 18.89 10.56
C ASN A 148 -6.74 19.88 9.70
N ILE A 149 -6.14 20.89 10.36
CA ILE A 149 -5.29 21.91 9.73
C ILE A 149 -4.02 22.00 10.57
N ASP A 150 -3.17 20.99 10.44
CA ASP A 150 -2.12 20.71 11.42
C ASP A 150 -0.73 20.46 10.82
N GLY A 151 -0.58 20.65 9.50
CA GLY A 151 0.68 20.45 8.80
C GLY A 151 1.10 18.97 8.75
N GLY A 152 0.14 18.04 8.84
CA GLY A 152 0.39 16.61 8.90
C GLY A 152 0.81 16.16 10.29
N TRP A 153 0.28 16.79 11.34
CA TRP A 153 0.56 16.39 12.72
C TRP A 153 0.09 14.95 12.92
N PRO A 154 1.00 13.98 13.08
CA PRO A 154 0.58 12.59 13.18
C PRO A 154 -0.17 12.41 14.50
N SER A 155 -1.39 11.88 14.46
CA SER A 155 -1.84 11.02 15.57
C SER A 155 -0.75 9.96 15.71
N ALA A 156 -0.12 9.83 16.89
CA ALA A 156 1.05 8.96 17.10
C ALA A 156 0.93 7.70 16.24
N PRO A 157 1.88 7.43 15.33
CA PRO A 157 1.74 6.34 14.38
C PRO A 157 1.45 5.08 15.18
N GLN A 158 0.42 4.32 14.78
CA GLN A 158 0.16 3.02 15.39
C GLN A 158 1.38 2.14 15.11
N THR A 159 2.27 2.07 16.09
CA THR A 159 3.43 1.20 16.02
C THR A 159 3.02 -0.24 16.31
N HIS A 160 3.86 -1.20 15.98
CA HIS A 160 3.63 -2.60 16.34
C HIS A 160 3.46 -2.78 17.86
N TYR A 161 4.15 -1.96 18.67
CA TYR A 161 4.00 -1.91 20.12
C TYR A 161 2.60 -1.49 20.58
N SER A 162 1.94 -0.59 19.83
CA SER A 162 0.60 -0.08 20.19
C SER A 162 -0.49 -1.16 20.13
N PHE A 163 -0.26 -2.29 19.45
CA PHE A 163 -1.20 -3.41 19.41
C PHE A 163 -1.23 -4.23 20.70
N PHE A 164 -0.17 -4.19 21.50
CA PHE A 164 0.01 -5.08 22.67
C PHE A 164 0.15 -4.28 23.98
N PRO A 165 -0.85 -3.51 24.39
CA PRO A 165 -0.75 -2.63 25.56
C PRO A 165 -0.60 -3.38 26.90
N LYS A 166 -1.01 -4.65 27.00
CA LYS A 166 -0.85 -5.42 28.26
C LYS A 166 0.55 -6.01 28.38
N ALA A 167 1.12 -6.50 27.29
CA ALA A 167 2.47 -7.05 27.25
C ALA A 167 3.53 -5.94 27.20
N LEU A 168 3.21 -4.82 26.53
CA LEU A 168 4.13 -3.70 26.27
C LEU A 168 3.51 -2.36 26.70
N PRO A 169 3.25 -2.15 28.01
CA PRO A 169 2.58 -0.95 28.49
C PRO A 169 3.40 0.34 28.29
N ASN A 170 4.73 0.21 28.24
CA ASN A 170 5.64 1.35 28.13
C ASN A 170 6.07 1.66 26.69
N GLY A 171 5.55 0.94 25.69
CA GLY A 171 5.82 1.19 24.27
C GLY A 171 7.22 0.73 23.82
N PRO A 172 7.79 1.34 22.76
CA PRO A 172 9.13 1.00 22.26
C PRO A 172 10.26 1.59 23.12
N PRO A 173 11.49 1.07 23.01
CA PRO A 173 12.69 1.69 23.57
C PRO A 173 12.87 3.15 23.12
N PRO A 174 13.42 4.04 23.97
CA PRO A 174 14.10 3.78 25.25
C PRO A 174 13.18 3.72 26.48
N ALA A 175 11.87 3.95 26.33
CA ALA A 175 10.92 3.95 27.46
C ALA A 175 10.67 2.54 28.04
N ALA A 176 11.05 1.50 27.29
CA ALA A 176 10.92 0.09 27.63
C ALA A 176 12.20 -0.66 27.20
N PRO A 177 12.49 -1.84 27.77
CA PRO A 177 13.58 -2.67 27.31
C PRO A 177 13.38 -3.15 25.86
N PHE A 178 14.49 -3.43 25.17
CA PHE A 178 14.47 -4.04 23.84
C PHE A 178 13.98 -5.49 23.91
N THR A 179 14.38 -6.20 24.95
CA THR A 179 13.95 -7.56 25.29
C THR A 179 12.48 -7.57 25.74
N ILE A 180 11.72 -8.52 25.20
CA ILE A 180 10.27 -8.63 25.41
C ILE A 180 9.94 -10.00 26.01
N ASP A 181 9.02 -10.05 26.97
CA ASP A 181 8.43 -11.31 27.44
C ASP A 181 7.55 -11.91 26.34
N LEU A 182 8.11 -12.86 25.60
CA LEU A 182 7.44 -13.58 24.52
C LEU A 182 6.20 -14.35 24.99
N SER A 183 6.15 -14.78 26.25
CA SER A 183 4.99 -15.50 26.80
C SER A 183 3.82 -14.54 27.03
N ALA A 184 4.09 -13.36 27.58
CA ALA A 184 3.09 -12.30 27.71
C ALA A 184 2.59 -11.81 26.34
N LEU A 185 3.51 -11.60 25.38
CA LEU A 185 3.19 -11.19 24.01
C LEU A 185 2.29 -12.22 23.31
N LYS A 186 2.64 -13.51 23.38
CA LYS A 186 1.85 -14.60 22.78
C LYS A 186 0.45 -14.72 23.40
N ARG A 187 0.34 -14.57 24.73
CA ARG A 187 -0.95 -14.60 25.42
C ARG A 187 -1.86 -13.45 24.99
N GLU A 188 -1.33 -12.24 24.86
CA GLU A 188 -2.09 -11.10 24.37
C GLU A 188 -2.45 -11.23 22.89
N PHE A 189 -1.52 -11.71 22.06
CA PHE A 189 -1.77 -12.02 20.65
C PHE A 189 -2.97 -12.95 20.46
N LEU A 190 -3.04 -14.05 21.21
CA LEU A 190 -4.18 -14.99 21.13
C LEU A 190 -5.49 -14.33 21.57
N GLN A 191 -5.48 -13.47 22.59
CA GLN A 191 -6.66 -12.72 23.02
C GLN A 191 -7.14 -11.73 21.95
N LEU A 192 -6.21 -11.04 21.29
CA LEU A 192 -6.50 -10.07 20.23
C LEU A 192 -7.01 -10.76 18.97
N GLN A 193 -6.39 -11.87 18.56
CA GLN A 193 -6.85 -12.68 17.43
C GLN A 193 -8.25 -13.24 17.67
N ALA A 194 -8.54 -13.77 18.86
CA ALA A 194 -9.88 -14.26 19.19
C ALA A 194 -10.97 -13.18 19.07
N ARG A 195 -10.63 -11.90 19.31
CA ARG A 195 -11.55 -10.76 19.16
C ARG A 195 -11.60 -10.20 17.74
N ALA A 196 -10.50 -10.26 17.01
CA ALA A 196 -10.37 -9.72 15.66
C ALA A 196 -10.70 -10.75 14.56
N HIS A 197 -11.01 -12.00 14.91
CA HIS A 197 -11.27 -13.05 13.93
C HIS A 197 -12.49 -12.71 13.06
N PRO A 198 -12.40 -12.78 11.71
CA PRO A 198 -13.46 -12.36 10.79
C PRO A 198 -14.82 -13.04 11.03
N ASP A 199 -14.83 -14.28 11.52
CA ASP A 199 -16.06 -15.01 11.79
C ASP A 199 -16.82 -14.56 13.05
N MET A 200 -16.19 -13.75 13.90
CA MET A 200 -16.82 -13.15 15.07
C MET A 200 -17.56 -11.85 14.75
N HIS A 201 -17.48 -11.37 13.50
CA HIS A 201 -18.02 -10.07 13.09
C HIS A 201 -19.13 -10.22 12.03
N PRO A 202 -20.16 -9.34 12.06
CA PRO A 202 -21.17 -9.28 11.01
C PRO A 202 -20.56 -9.03 9.62
N GLN A 203 -21.30 -9.39 8.56
CA GLN A 203 -20.81 -9.34 7.18
C GLN A 203 -20.40 -7.93 6.70
N SER A 204 -20.94 -6.88 7.32
CA SER A 204 -20.54 -5.48 7.11
C SER A 204 -19.11 -5.17 7.58
N ASP A 205 -18.66 -5.84 8.64
CA ASP A 205 -17.42 -5.52 9.36
C ASP A 205 -16.30 -6.54 9.12
N LYS A 206 -16.59 -7.64 8.40
CA LYS A 206 -15.59 -8.69 8.07
C LYS A 206 -14.31 -8.15 7.45
N LYS A 207 -14.42 -7.25 6.45
CA LYS A 207 -13.23 -6.65 5.81
C LYS A 207 -12.37 -5.85 6.78
N ARG A 208 -13.00 -5.18 7.75
CA ARG A 208 -12.29 -4.40 8.77
C ARG A 208 -11.62 -5.32 9.80
N ALA A 209 -12.29 -6.41 10.16
CA ALA A 209 -11.75 -7.45 11.03
C ALA A 209 -10.55 -8.17 10.40
N GLU A 210 -10.63 -8.53 9.11
CA GLU A 210 -9.52 -9.11 8.33
C GLU A 210 -8.29 -8.21 8.29
N ALA A 211 -8.48 -6.91 7.96
CA ALA A 211 -7.38 -5.95 7.93
C ALA A 211 -6.73 -5.76 9.31
N LEU A 212 -7.54 -5.75 10.38
CA LEU A 212 -7.02 -5.65 11.74
C LEU A 212 -6.25 -6.91 12.15
N SER A 213 -6.77 -8.10 11.82
CA SER A 213 -6.13 -9.39 12.09
C SER A 213 -4.77 -9.50 11.37
N ALA A 214 -4.69 -9.05 10.11
CA ALA A 214 -3.44 -9.00 9.36
C ALA A 214 -2.38 -8.13 10.04
N ARG A 215 -2.76 -6.91 10.48
CA ARG A 215 -1.84 -5.99 11.17
C ARG A 215 -1.38 -6.53 12.54
N ILE A 216 -2.26 -7.23 13.27
CA ILE A 216 -1.89 -7.91 14.53
C ILE A 216 -0.87 -9.03 14.26
N ASN A 217 -1.03 -9.79 13.19
CA ASN A 217 -0.10 -10.86 12.81
C ASN A 217 1.27 -10.32 12.42
N GLU A 218 1.30 -9.26 11.62
CA GLU A 218 2.53 -8.57 11.25
C GLU A 218 3.25 -8.04 12.49
N ALA A 219 2.54 -7.29 13.33
CA ALA A 219 3.09 -6.76 14.57
C ALA A 219 3.64 -7.85 15.50
N TYR A 220 2.93 -8.97 15.66
CA TYR A 220 3.40 -10.11 16.45
C TYR A 220 4.67 -10.73 15.87
N LYS A 221 4.73 -10.99 14.56
CA LYS A 221 5.91 -11.58 13.91
C LYS A 221 7.14 -10.67 14.02
N THR A 222 6.96 -9.39 13.75
CA THR A 222 8.03 -8.39 13.84
C THR A 222 8.53 -8.26 15.28
N LEU A 223 7.63 -8.21 16.26
CA LEU A 223 8.03 -8.09 17.67
C LEU A 223 8.58 -9.40 18.24
N GLN A 224 8.24 -10.57 17.69
CA GLN A 224 8.76 -11.85 18.16
C GLN A 224 10.24 -12.04 17.80
N ASN A 225 10.64 -11.66 16.59
CA ASN A 225 12.00 -11.86 16.10
C ASN A 225 12.91 -10.66 16.46
N PRO A 226 14.05 -10.86 17.14
CA PRO A 226 14.96 -9.78 17.54
C PRO A 226 15.49 -8.95 16.37
N LEU A 227 15.85 -9.58 15.25
CA LEU A 227 16.31 -8.90 14.04
C LEU A 227 15.20 -8.01 13.46
N LEU A 228 14.01 -8.59 13.22
CA LEU A 228 12.89 -7.83 12.67
C LEU A 228 12.47 -6.69 13.61
N ARG A 229 12.58 -6.91 14.92
CA ARG A 229 12.32 -5.89 15.95
C ARG A 229 13.35 -4.76 15.86
N ALA A 230 14.63 -5.07 15.75
CA ALA A 230 15.70 -4.07 15.60
C ALA A 230 15.55 -3.28 14.30
N GLN A 231 15.33 -3.95 13.16
CA GLN A 231 15.07 -3.33 11.86
C GLN A 231 13.83 -2.42 11.92
N TYR A 232 12.76 -2.88 12.57
CA TYR A 232 11.55 -2.08 12.75
C TYR A 232 11.80 -0.83 13.60
N LEU A 233 12.51 -0.95 14.73
CA LEU A 233 12.86 0.20 15.56
C LEU A 233 13.75 1.21 14.83
N LEU A 234 14.71 0.73 14.03
CA LEU A 234 15.54 1.58 13.17
C LEU A 234 14.70 2.26 12.07
N SER A 235 13.73 1.55 11.48
CA SER A 235 12.81 2.12 10.49
C SER A 235 11.94 3.24 11.07
N LEU A 236 11.50 3.12 12.34
CA LEU A 236 10.76 4.18 13.03
C LEU A 236 11.60 5.45 13.23
N ARG A 237 12.93 5.33 13.22
CA ARG A 237 13.89 6.45 13.28
C ARG A 237 14.33 6.93 11.89
N GLY A 238 13.75 6.39 10.81
CA GLY A 238 14.03 6.77 9.43
C GLY A 238 15.29 6.14 8.85
N ILE A 239 15.77 5.03 9.42
CA ILE A 239 16.94 4.29 8.94
C ILE A 239 16.46 2.97 8.35
N GLU A 240 16.60 2.85 7.04
CA GLU A 240 16.38 1.60 6.33
C GLU A 240 17.64 0.73 6.48
N VAL A 241 17.49 -0.39 7.21
CA VAL A 241 18.44 -1.49 7.14
C VAL A 241 18.00 -2.32 5.95
N ALA A 242 18.87 -2.45 4.94
CA ALA A 242 18.53 -3.17 3.71
C ALA A 242 17.99 -4.57 4.04
N GLU A 243 16.82 -4.89 3.49
CA GLU A 243 16.27 -6.26 3.47
C GLU A 243 17.06 -7.17 2.51
N ASP A 244 17.90 -6.56 1.66
CA ASP A 244 18.64 -7.26 0.62
C ASP A 244 19.80 -8.10 1.19
N GLU A 245 19.70 -9.40 0.96
CA GLU A 245 20.73 -10.44 1.18
C GLU A 245 22.05 -10.16 0.40
N THR A 246 22.08 -9.09 -0.41
CA THR A 246 23.22 -8.64 -1.22
C THR A 246 23.96 -7.43 -0.64
N ALA A 247 23.60 -6.98 0.56
CA ALA A 247 24.38 -5.97 1.27
C ALA A 247 25.83 -6.49 1.45
N LYS A 248 26.77 -5.84 0.74
CA LYS A 248 28.21 -6.09 0.89
C LYS A 248 28.55 -5.84 2.35
N VAL A 249 28.83 -6.91 3.08
CA VAL A 249 29.46 -6.79 4.38
C VAL A 249 30.90 -6.41 4.10
N ASP A 250 31.26 -5.19 4.48
CA ASP A 250 32.62 -4.67 4.36
C ASP A 250 33.56 -5.27 5.44
N ASP A 251 33.06 -6.24 6.23
CA ASP A 251 33.79 -7.00 7.25
C ASP A 251 34.14 -8.43 6.75
N PRO A 252 35.39 -8.67 6.35
CA PRO A 252 35.86 -9.97 5.87
C PRO A 252 35.84 -11.08 6.93
N GLU A 253 35.96 -10.72 8.23
CA GLU A 253 36.03 -11.70 9.33
C GLU A 253 34.64 -12.33 9.53
N LEU A 254 33.60 -11.50 9.59
CA LEU A 254 32.21 -11.97 9.71
C LEU A 254 31.77 -12.81 8.51
N LEU A 255 32.25 -12.49 7.31
CA LEU A 255 31.96 -13.28 6.10
C LEU A 255 32.56 -14.70 6.20
N MET A 256 33.77 -14.82 6.73
CA MET A 256 34.46 -16.09 6.90
C MET A 256 33.73 -16.98 7.91
N GLU A 257 33.35 -16.43 9.07
CA GLU A 257 32.59 -17.17 10.09
C GLU A 257 31.27 -17.74 9.55
N VAL A 258 30.54 -16.95 8.74
CA VAL A 258 29.27 -17.39 8.14
C VAL A 258 29.49 -18.50 7.12
N LEU A 259 30.58 -18.47 6.35
CA LEU A 259 30.91 -19.51 5.39
C LEU A 259 31.36 -20.80 6.08
N GLU A 260 32.18 -20.72 7.13
CA GLU A 260 32.60 -21.87 7.94
C GLU A 260 31.40 -22.56 8.62
N ALA A 261 30.51 -21.78 9.24
CA ALA A 261 29.31 -22.32 9.87
C ALA A 261 28.39 -23.04 8.85
N ARG A 262 28.36 -22.59 7.59
CA ARG A 262 27.60 -23.26 6.53
C ARG A 262 28.24 -24.56 6.09
N GLU A 263 29.56 -24.59 5.92
CA GLU A 263 30.30 -25.82 5.59
C GLU A 263 30.03 -26.89 6.65
N LEU A 264 30.06 -26.52 7.93
CA LEU A 264 29.73 -27.42 9.03
C LEU A 264 28.26 -27.91 9.02
N ILE A 265 27.31 -27.09 8.57
CA ILE A 265 25.91 -27.51 8.41
C ILE A 265 25.75 -28.45 7.20
N GLU A 266 26.47 -28.21 6.11
CA GLU A 266 26.44 -29.07 4.91
C GLU A 266 27.13 -30.43 5.16
N GLU A 267 28.14 -30.49 6.04
CA GLU A 267 28.85 -31.71 6.43
C GLU A 267 28.14 -32.53 7.52
N ALA A 268 27.10 -31.98 8.16
CA ALA A 268 26.38 -32.66 9.23
C ALA A 268 25.56 -33.85 8.70
N GLU A 269 25.92 -35.07 9.10
CA GLU A 269 25.24 -36.31 8.68
C GLU A 269 24.08 -36.68 9.63
N SER A 270 24.03 -36.10 10.84
CA SER A 270 23.00 -36.39 11.83
C SER A 270 22.48 -35.16 12.58
N GLU A 271 21.26 -35.24 13.12
CA GLU A 271 20.65 -34.16 13.94
C GLU A 271 21.49 -33.85 15.20
N GLY A 272 22.27 -34.83 15.71
CA GLY A 272 23.17 -34.65 16.84
C GLY A 272 24.34 -33.71 16.56
N ASP A 273 24.82 -33.67 15.31
CA ASP A 273 25.94 -32.81 14.89
C ASP A 273 25.50 -31.33 14.78
N LEU A 274 24.19 -31.10 14.59
CA LEU A 274 23.59 -29.76 14.52
C LEU A 274 23.28 -29.16 15.89
N VAL A 275 23.25 -29.96 16.96
CA VAL A 275 22.92 -29.47 18.32
C VAL A 275 23.96 -28.46 18.79
N GLY A 276 25.25 -28.76 18.66
CA GLY A 276 26.33 -27.85 19.07
C GLY A 276 26.33 -26.53 18.29
N LEU A 277 26.15 -26.61 16.96
CA LEU A 277 26.07 -25.43 16.09
C LEU A 277 24.87 -24.54 16.43
N ARG A 278 23.73 -25.16 16.76
CA ARG A 278 22.54 -24.44 17.17
C ARG A 278 22.73 -23.73 18.52
N GLU A 279 23.34 -24.41 19.50
CA GLU A 279 23.65 -23.81 20.81
C GLU A 279 24.62 -22.63 20.68
N GLU A 280 25.65 -22.74 19.84
CA GLU A 280 26.57 -21.63 19.56
C GLU A 280 25.88 -20.46 18.85
N ASN A 281 25.00 -20.74 17.88
CA ASN A 281 24.26 -19.69 17.19
C ASN A 281 23.24 -19.00 18.10
N ASP A 282 22.54 -19.76 18.94
CA ASP A 282 21.61 -19.23 19.96
C ASP A 282 22.36 -18.36 20.98
N GLU A 283 23.59 -18.73 21.34
CA GLU A 283 24.49 -17.92 22.17
C GLU A 283 24.92 -16.61 21.48
N LYS A 284 25.28 -16.66 20.18
CA LYS A 284 25.60 -15.47 19.38
C LYS A 284 24.42 -14.50 19.29
N ILE A 285 23.21 -15.03 19.06
CA ILE A 285 21.97 -14.22 19.04
C ILE A 285 21.75 -13.55 20.39
N ARG A 286 21.90 -14.29 21.50
CA ARG A 286 21.72 -13.73 22.85
C ARG A 286 22.70 -12.60 23.15
N ARG A 287 23.98 -12.73 22.77
CA ARG A 287 24.97 -11.66 22.92
C ARG A 287 24.61 -10.42 22.11
N SER A 288 24.13 -10.63 20.88
CA SER A 288 23.70 -9.53 20.01
C SER A 288 22.46 -8.81 20.58
N GLU A 289 21.53 -9.53 21.21
CA GLU A 289 20.38 -8.94 21.90
C GLU A 289 20.81 -8.05 23.08
N GLU A 290 21.81 -8.45 23.86
CA GLU A 290 22.35 -7.65 24.98
C GLU A 290 23.01 -6.35 24.48
N VAL A 291 23.73 -6.41 23.35
CA VAL A 291 24.32 -5.22 22.72
C VAL A 291 23.23 -4.29 22.19
N LEU A 292 22.22 -4.83 21.51
CA LEU A 292 21.06 -4.06 21.04
C LEU A 292 20.28 -3.41 22.20
N GLU A 293 20.09 -4.12 23.31
CA GLU A 293 19.45 -3.60 24.51
C GLU A 293 20.18 -2.36 25.03
N GLN A 294 21.51 -2.42 25.15
CA GLN A 294 22.29 -1.28 25.61
C GLN A 294 22.28 -0.13 24.58
N ALA A 295 22.42 -0.44 23.28
CA ALA A 295 22.42 0.55 22.22
C ALA A 295 21.09 1.33 22.16
N PHE A 296 19.95 0.63 22.23
CA PHE A 296 18.63 1.30 22.25
C PHE A 296 18.35 2.05 23.56
N LYS A 297 18.94 1.63 24.68
CA LYS A 297 18.84 2.32 25.97
C LYS A 297 19.63 3.63 26.01
N GLU A 298 20.80 3.65 25.37
CA GLU A 298 21.67 4.83 25.25
C GLU A 298 21.33 5.72 24.03
N ASP A 299 20.34 5.32 23.23
CA ASP A 299 19.97 5.96 21.94
C ASP A 299 21.16 5.98 20.93
N ASP A 300 22.08 5.01 21.02
CA ASP A 300 23.16 4.79 20.05
C ASP A 300 22.63 4.05 18.81
N ILE A 301 22.17 4.85 17.85
CA ILE A 301 21.58 4.36 16.62
C ILE A 301 22.62 3.73 15.67
N ALA A 302 23.88 4.19 15.72
CA ALA A 302 24.93 3.67 14.87
C ALA A 302 25.34 2.26 15.31
N GLY A 303 25.55 2.06 16.62
CA GLY A 303 25.81 0.75 17.20
C GLY A 303 24.66 -0.23 16.96
N ALA A 304 23.41 0.22 17.15
CA ALA A 304 22.23 -0.62 16.89
C ALA A 304 22.12 -1.07 15.43
N LYS A 305 22.50 -0.22 14.46
CA LYS A 305 22.51 -0.56 13.04
C LYS A 305 23.56 -1.63 12.72
N GLU A 306 24.79 -1.46 13.23
CA GLU A 306 25.88 -2.40 13.00
C GLU A 306 25.52 -3.79 13.54
N GLU A 307 24.96 -3.84 14.75
CA GLU A 307 24.57 -5.09 15.39
C GLU A 307 23.39 -5.77 14.69
N ALA A 308 22.41 -5.00 14.19
CA ALA A 308 21.32 -5.54 13.39
C ALA A 308 21.81 -6.18 12.07
N VAL A 309 22.88 -5.64 11.46
CA VAL A 309 23.50 -6.24 10.26
C VAL A 309 24.15 -7.59 10.60
N LYS A 310 24.81 -7.71 11.77
CA LYS A 310 25.40 -8.98 12.23
C LYS A 310 24.38 -10.08 12.46
N LEU A 311 23.18 -9.72 12.92
CA LEU A 311 22.07 -10.65 13.20
C LEU A 311 21.35 -11.18 11.96
N THR A 312 21.66 -10.71 10.75
CA THR A 312 20.93 -11.06 9.52
C THR A 312 21.32 -12.46 9.01
N PRO A 313 20.40 -13.46 9.01
CA PRO A 313 20.67 -14.79 8.43
C PRO A 313 20.75 -14.70 6.91
N ARG A 314 21.68 -15.41 6.26
CA ARG A 314 21.84 -15.40 4.79
C ARG A 314 21.51 -16.77 4.17
N PRO A 315 20.83 -16.85 3.00
CA PRO A 315 20.69 -18.07 2.20
C PRO A 315 21.79 -18.34 1.15
N THR A 316 21.67 -19.55 0.63
CA THR A 316 22.48 -20.46 -0.22
C THR A 316 23.08 -19.95 -1.53
N THR A 317 24.37 -20.24 -1.77
CA THR A 317 24.90 -21.06 -2.90
C THR A 317 26.44 -21.01 -2.93
N PRO A 318 27.17 -22.14 -2.99
CA PRO A 318 28.59 -22.13 -3.32
C PRO A 318 28.78 -21.89 -4.83
N PRO A 319 29.75 -21.04 -5.26
CA PRO A 319 30.10 -20.96 -6.67
C PRO A 319 30.72 -22.30 -7.07
N SER A 320 30.00 -23.08 -7.86
CA SER A 320 30.52 -24.28 -8.48
C SER A 320 31.80 -23.92 -9.25
N LYS A 321 32.88 -24.62 -8.88
CA LYS A 321 34.18 -24.61 -9.56
C LYS A 321 34.01 -25.07 -11.01
N LEU A 322 33.69 -24.16 -11.93
CA LEU A 322 33.88 -24.34 -13.38
C LEU A 322 33.67 -23.01 -14.11
N ALA A 323 34.67 -22.13 -14.06
CA ALA A 323 35.10 -21.24 -15.16
C ALA A 323 36.07 -20.14 -14.68
N ALA A 324 37.22 -20.54 -14.13
CA ALA A 324 38.41 -19.71 -14.26
C ALA A 324 39.01 -19.98 -15.65
N SER A 325 38.65 -19.18 -16.65
CA SER A 325 39.59 -18.55 -17.55
C SER A 325 38.83 -17.86 -18.69
N ARG A 326 39.02 -16.54 -18.81
CA ARG A 326 39.51 -15.86 -20.02
C ARG A 326 38.94 -14.44 -20.18
N PHE A 327 39.89 -13.53 -20.34
CA PHE A 327 39.87 -12.22 -20.99
C PHE A 327 39.45 -10.95 -20.20
N ALA A 328 40.42 -10.04 -20.21
CA ALA A 328 40.41 -8.65 -19.79
C ALA A 328 39.61 -7.76 -20.79
N PRO A 329 39.43 -6.44 -20.51
CA PRO A 329 38.31 -5.66 -21.02
C PRO A 329 38.56 -5.02 -22.39
N SER A 330 37.53 -4.96 -23.24
CA SER A 330 37.52 -4.08 -24.42
C SER A 330 36.13 -3.48 -24.68
N LEU A 331 36.05 -2.18 -24.41
CA LEU A 331 35.37 -1.10 -25.14
C LEU A 331 34.16 -1.40 -26.08
N LEU A 332 33.07 -0.67 -25.77
CA LEU A 332 31.96 -0.17 -26.61
C LEU A 332 30.90 -1.16 -27.13
N PRO A 333 29.59 -0.95 -26.85
CA PRO A 333 28.53 -1.66 -27.56
C PRO A 333 28.15 -0.94 -28.86
N SER A 334 28.32 -1.64 -29.97
CA SER A 334 27.72 -1.35 -31.26
C SER A 334 26.34 -2.02 -31.35
N THR A 335 25.35 -1.25 -31.82
CA THR A 335 24.12 -1.65 -32.56
C THR A 335 23.59 -3.09 -32.38
N MET A 336 22.45 -3.22 -31.70
CA MET A 336 21.73 -4.50 -31.51
C MET A 336 21.15 -5.05 -32.82
N SER A 337 21.40 -6.34 -33.07
CA SER A 337 20.74 -7.21 -34.05
C SER A 337 19.49 -7.90 -33.43
N PRO A 338 18.58 -8.52 -34.20
CA PRO A 338 17.33 -9.05 -33.67
C PRO A 338 17.58 -10.26 -32.74
N THR A 339 17.11 -10.14 -31.50
CA THR A 339 17.21 -11.16 -30.44
C THR A 339 16.30 -12.35 -30.72
N SER A 340 16.88 -13.56 -30.79
CA SER A 340 16.15 -14.82 -30.73
C SER A 340 15.78 -15.14 -29.28
N PHE A 341 14.49 -15.32 -28.98
CA PHE A 341 14.00 -15.67 -27.64
C PHE A 341 14.25 -17.14 -27.33
N THR A 342 14.75 -17.45 -26.12
CA THR A 342 15.06 -18.82 -25.68
C THR A 342 14.41 -19.12 -24.34
N SER A 343 13.84 -20.32 -24.18
CA SER A 343 13.22 -20.74 -22.91
C SER A 343 14.28 -20.88 -21.80
N ALA A 344 13.93 -20.48 -20.58
CA ALA A 344 14.80 -20.61 -19.40
C ALA A 344 14.63 -21.95 -18.65
N GLU A 345 13.56 -22.71 -18.92
CA GLU A 345 13.28 -24.03 -18.33
C GLU A 345 13.06 -25.07 -19.44
N ALA A 346 13.28 -26.36 -19.17
CA ALA A 346 13.00 -27.44 -20.12
C ALA A 346 11.48 -27.64 -20.26
N VAL A 347 10.90 -27.22 -21.39
CA VAL A 347 9.47 -27.37 -21.67
C VAL A 347 9.19 -28.80 -22.18
N PRO A 348 8.28 -29.56 -21.55
CA PRO A 348 7.87 -30.86 -22.04
C PRO A 348 6.75 -30.69 -23.07
N ASP A 349 7.03 -30.87 -24.37
CA ASP A 349 5.93 -31.06 -25.33
C ASP A 349 6.27 -32.08 -26.44
N LYS A 350 5.30 -32.95 -26.72
CA LYS A 350 5.39 -34.11 -27.64
C LYS A 350 5.04 -33.75 -29.09
N ASP A 351 4.51 -32.55 -29.35
CA ASP A 351 3.97 -32.16 -30.66
C ASP A 351 4.68 -30.95 -31.32
N GLY A 352 5.79 -30.46 -30.74
CA GLY A 352 6.55 -29.32 -31.27
C GLY A 352 5.90 -27.94 -31.05
N LEU A 353 4.77 -27.88 -30.34
CA LEU A 353 4.14 -26.66 -29.83
C LEU A 353 4.59 -26.41 -28.39
N ILE A 354 4.40 -25.19 -27.87
CA ILE A 354 4.69 -24.82 -26.48
C ILE A 354 3.36 -24.40 -25.85
N HIS A 355 2.74 -25.29 -25.05
CA HIS A 355 1.42 -25.05 -24.45
C HIS A 355 0.35 -24.60 -25.47
N GLY A 356 0.36 -25.21 -26.67
CA GLY A 356 -0.57 -24.87 -27.76
C GLY A 356 -0.20 -23.61 -28.58
N VAL A 357 0.95 -22.98 -28.32
CA VAL A 357 1.49 -21.83 -29.08
C VAL A 357 2.65 -22.29 -29.95
N SER A 358 2.69 -21.87 -31.22
CA SER A 358 3.79 -22.18 -32.13
C SER A 358 5.02 -21.30 -31.86
N ALA A 359 6.22 -21.75 -32.25
CA ALA A 359 7.45 -20.96 -32.10
C ALA A 359 7.38 -19.59 -32.81
N GLN A 360 6.68 -19.51 -33.95
CA GLN A 360 6.45 -18.26 -34.68
C GLN A 360 5.54 -17.30 -33.90
N GLU A 361 4.43 -17.80 -33.35
CA GLU A 361 3.53 -17.00 -32.51
C GLU A 361 4.22 -16.51 -31.23
N LEU A 362 5.08 -17.32 -30.65
CA LEU A 362 5.85 -16.96 -29.47
C LEU A 362 6.86 -15.84 -29.77
N GLN A 363 7.58 -15.95 -30.89
CA GLN A 363 8.49 -14.89 -31.34
C GLN A 363 7.73 -13.57 -31.54
N ILE A 364 6.55 -13.66 -32.15
CA ILE A 364 5.68 -12.50 -32.37
C ILE A 364 5.20 -11.88 -31.04
N ILE A 365 4.81 -12.69 -30.03
CA ILE A 365 4.43 -12.20 -28.69
C ILE A 365 5.62 -11.49 -28.03
N GLY A 366 6.80 -12.09 -28.09
CA GLY A 366 8.04 -11.52 -27.53
C GLY A 366 8.39 -10.18 -28.19
N GLU A 367 8.42 -10.13 -29.52
CA GLU A 367 8.73 -8.91 -30.28
C GLU A 367 7.72 -7.79 -30.02
N GLN A 368 6.42 -8.10 -29.93
CA GLN A 368 5.39 -7.08 -29.64
C GLN A 368 5.43 -6.59 -28.19
N CYS A 369 5.76 -7.47 -27.22
CA CYS A 369 6.01 -7.06 -25.84
C CYS A 369 7.19 -6.07 -25.75
N ILE A 370 8.25 -6.32 -26.53
CA ILE A 370 9.41 -5.43 -26.62
C ILE A 370 9.08 -4.16 -27.44
N ASP A 371 8.31 -4.20 -28.52
CA ASP A 371 7.97 -2.97 -29.28
C ASP A 371 7.03 -2.06 -28.51
N ALA A 372 6.07 -2.63 -27.77
CA ALA A 372 5.27 -1.88 -26.80
C ALA A 372 6.15 -1.15 -25.78
N LYS A 373 7.43 -1.54 -25.61
CA LYS A 373 8.46 -0.86 -24.80
C LYS A 373 8.72 0.59 -25.25
N THR A 374 8.81 0.79 -26.55
CA THR A 374 9.23 2.07 -27.15
C THR A 374 8.15 3.14 -27.12
N ARG A 375 6.87 2.73 -26.96
CA ARG A 375 5.69 3.60 -27.12
C ARG A 375 5.03 4.07 -25.83
N ALA A 376 5.43 3.56 -24.65
CA ALA A 376 4.84 4.02 -23.39
C ALA A 376 5.31 5.44 -23.04
N TYR A 377 4.34 6.30 -22.74
CA TYR A 377 4.59 7.67 -22.33
C TYR A 377 4.64 7.79 -20.81
N CYS A 378 5.82 8.05 -20.25
CA CYS A 378 5.97 8.61 -18.92
C CYS A 378 7.16 9.59 -18.91
N LYS A 379 6.89 10.84 -18.50
CA LYS A 379 7.92 11.91 -18.38
C LYS A 379 8.83 11.74 -17.16
N LEU A 380 8.51 10.82 -16.24
CA LEU A 380 9.30 10.49 -15.04
C LEU A 380 10.08 9.18 -15.23
N ARG A 381 10.73 9.07 -16.40
CA ARG A 381 11.49 7.90 -16.88
C ARG A 381 12.47 7.25 -15.87
N PRO A 382 13.07 7.95 -14.88
CA PRO A 382 14.02 7.33 -13.95
C PRO A 382 13.43 6.52 -12.78
N PHE A 383 12.12 6.57 -12.51
CA PHE A 383 11.56 6.11 -11.22
C PHE A 383 10.60 4.91 -11.29
N SER A 384 10.38 4.30 -12.46
CA SER A 384 9.43 3.18 -12.61
C SER A 384 10.10 1.97 -13.26
N GLN A 385 10.07 0.82 -12.58
CA GLN A 385 10.43 -0.50 -13.10
C GLN A 385 9.25 -1.01 -13.94
N TYR A 386 9.31 -0.85 -15.27
CA TYR A 386 8.16 -1.09 -16.15
C TYR A 386 7.78 -2.58 -16.25
N ARG A 387 6.47 -2.85 -16.20
CA ARG A 387 5.84 -4.10 -16.67
C ARG A 387 5.00 -3.82 -17.92
N ARG A 388 4.96 -4.75 -18.88
CA ARG A 388 4.22 -4.63 -20.16
C ARG A 388 3.59 -5.97 -20.52
N MET A 389 2.48 -5.94 -21.27
CA MET A 389 1.77 -7.16 -21.64
C MET A 389 1.23 -7.13 -23.07
N CYS A 390 1.34 -8.26 -23.76
CA CYS A 390 0.68 -8.55 -25.03
C CYS A 390 -0.24 -9.76 -24.90
N ILE A 391 -1.36 -9.73 -25.61
CA ILE A 391 -2.34 -10.83 -25.62
C ILE A 391 -2.44 -11.34 -27.05
N LEU A 392 -2.23 -12.64 -27.24
CA LEU A 392 -2.41 -13.33 -28.52
C LEU A 392 -3.81 -13.95 -28.57
N THR A 393 -4.55 -13.65 -29.63
CA THR A 393 -5.95 -14.11 -29.82
C THR A 393 -6.06 -15.10 -30.98
N GLY A 394 -7.01 -16.03 -30.87
CA GLY A 394 -7.37 -16.95 -31.96
C GLY A 394 -8.44 -16.37 -32.89
N SER A 395 -8.46 -16.84 -34.15
CA SER A 395 -9.36 -16.57 -35.31
C SER A 395 -10.65 -15.72 -35.10
N PRO A 396 -10.99 -14.82 -36.05
CA PRO A 396 -12.06 -13.85 -35.89
C PRO A 396 -13.44 -14.52 -36.02
N ARG A 397 -14.25 -14.44 -34.97
CA ARG A 397 -15.70 -14.36 -35.16
C ARG A 397 -16.21 -13.04 -34.57
N PRO A 398 -16.28 -11.96 -35.36
CA PRO A 398 -17.10 -10.83 -34.97
C PRO A 398 -18.55 -11.30 -35.00
N VAL A 399 -19.17 -11.46 -33.84
CA VAL A 399 -20.62 -11.61 -33.76
C VAL A 399 -21.21 -10.26 -34.17
N LEU A 400 -21.91 -10.23 -35.31
CA LEU A 400 -22.59 -9.06 -35.87
C LEU A 400 -23.34 -8.27 -34.78
N PRO A 401 -23.26 -6.92 -34.78
CA PRO A 401 -24.05 -6.11 -33.87
C PRO A 401 -25.55 -6.26 -34.19
N LEU A 402 -26.35 -6.56 -33.16
CA LEU A 402 -27.82 -6.54 -33.21
C LEU A 402 -28.32 -5.21 -33.79
N PRO A 403 -29.42 -5.19 -34.57
CA PRO A 403 -29.85 -4.00 -35.31
C PRO A 403 -30.32 -2.90 -34.35
N ARG A 404 -29.50 -1.86 -34.16
CA ARG A 404 -29.93 -0.63 -33.50
C ARG A 404 -30.77 0.20 -34.48
N ARG A 405 -31.95 0.62 -34.02
CA ARG A 405 -32.89 1.51 -34.72
C ARG A 405 -32.17 2.76 -35.27
N ARG A 406 -32.46 3.09 -36.53
CA ARG A 406 -31.98 4.28 -37.23
C ARG A 406 -32.45 5.56 -36.52
N LEU A 407 -31.52 6.47 -36.26
CA LEU A 407 -31.75 7.91 -36.19
C LEU A 407 -30.76 8.58 -37.16
N PRO A 408 -31.16 9.61 -37.91
CA PRO A 408 -30.31 10.21 -38.94
C PRO A 408 -29.26 11.15 -38.31
N PRO A 409 -28.04 11.24 -38.86
CA PRO A 409 -27.03 12.17 -38.37
C PRO A 409 -27.16 13.55 -39.05
N PRO A 410 -26.81 14.67 -38.39
CA PRO A 410 -26.46 15.89 -39.08
C PRO A 410 -25.01 15.83 -39.57
N ALA A 411 -24.79 16.47 -40.71
CA ALA A 411 -23.55 16.50 -41.47
C ALA A 411 -22.36 17.14 -40.72
N ILE A 412 -21.13 16.72 -41.04
CA ILE A 412 -20.00 17.61 -41.37
C ILE A 412 -18.81 16.80 -41.93
N LEU A 413 -18.36 17.28 -43.10
CA LEU A 413 -17.12 17.16 -43.88
C LEU A 413 -16.40 15.81 -44.08
N HIS A 414 -16.49 15.39 -45.34
CA HIS A 414 -15.57 14.52 -46.07
C HIS A 414 -14.11 15.01 -46.07
N LEU A 415 -13.19 14.09 -45.78
CA LEU A 415 -11.86 14.06 -46.43
C LEU A 415 -11.70 12.72 -47.15
N ALA A 416 -10.98 12.81 -48.27
CA ALA A 416 -11.10 12.00 -49.47
C ALA A 416 -10.80 10.49 -49.34
N ARG A 417 -11.46 9.71 -50.20
CA ARG A 417 -11.26 8.26 -50.38
C ARG A 417 -10.32 8.03 -51.59
N PRO A 418 -9.15 7.40 -51.43
CA PRO A 418 -8.41 6.81 -52.54
C PRO A 418 -8.76 5.30 -52.69
N PRO A 419 -8.34 4.66 -53.80
CA PRO A 419 -9.13 3.66 -54.53
C PRO A 419 -9.04 2.24 -53.96
N SER A 420 -9.96 1.38 -54.39
CA SER A 420 -9.97 -0.05 -54.08
C SER A 420 -8.66 -0.72 -54.47
N ALA A 421 -7.89 -1.15 -53.48
CA ALA A 421 -6.80 -2.08 -53.65
C ALA A 421 -6.87 -3.10 -52.51
N LEU A 422 -7.14 -4.35 -52.89
CA LEU A 422 -6.91 -5.61 -52.17
C LEU A 422 -7.46 -5.69 -50.74
N ALA A 423 -8.40 -6.62 -50.53
CA ALA A 423 -8.75 -7.07 -49.20
C ALA A 423 -7.45 -7.42 -48.43
N PRO A 424 -7.17 -6.78 -47.28
CA PRO A 424 -6.01 -7.14 -46.49
C PRO A 424 -6.16 -8.60 -46.07
N THR A 425 -5.29 -9.46 -46.58
CA THR A 425 -5.06 -10.79 -46.05
C THR A 425 -4.47 -10.62 -44.66
N TYR A 426 -5.31 -10.62 -43.63
CA TYR A 426 -4.85 -10.54 -42.24
C TYR A 426 -4.18 -11.87 -41.84
N PRO A 427 -3.00 -11.85 -41.19
CA PRO A 427 -2.43 -13.05 -40.61
C PRO A 427 -3.32 -13.60 -39.48
N LEU A 428 -3.27 -14.91 -39.28
CA LEU A 428 -4.15 -15.77 -38.48
C LEU A 428 -4.19 -15.52 -36.95
N SER A 429 -3.65 -14.40 -36.43
CA SER A 429 -3.61 -14.09 -35.00
C SER A 429 -3.62 -12.57 -34.75
N HIS A 430 -4.58 -12.04 -33.98
CA HIS A 430 -4.59 -10.62 -33.57
C HIS A 430 -3.87 -10.45 -32.23
N ILE A 431 -3.07 -9.38 -32.13
CA ILE A 431 -2.28 -9.06 -30.93
C ILE A 431 -2.78 -7.75 -30.35
N LEU A 432 -3.00 -7.75 -29.04
CA LEU A 432 -3.41 -6.57 -28.30
C LEU A 432 -2.34 -6.23 -27.26
N THR A 433 -1.83 -5.01 -27.33
CA THR A 433 -0.74 -4.53 -26.49
C THR A 433 -1.28 -3.62 -25.38
N GLY A 434 -0.71 -3.72 -24.19
CA GLY A 434 -0.94 -2.80 -23.08
C GLY A 434 0.36 -2.38 -22.42
N ALA A 435 0.35 -1.20 -21.80
CA ALA A 435 1.48 -0.67 -21.05
C ALA A 435 1.01 -0.14 -19.69
N ASN A 436 1.92 -0.11 -18.71
CA ASN A 436 1.65 0.53 -17.44
C ASN A 436 1.30 2.01 -17.65
N VAL A 437 0.23 2.45 -16.99
CA VAL A 437 -0.17 3.86 -16.93
C VAL A 437 -0.01 4.33 -15.50
N GLU A 438 0.97 5.21 -15.28
CA GLU A 438 1.27 5.80 -13.98
C GLU A 438 0.96 7.29 -14.00
N ASN A 439 0.36 7.79 -12.91
CA ASN A 439 0.02 9.19 -12.75
C ASN A 439 0.57 9.67 -11.39
N ALA A 440 1.36 10.75 -11.40
CA ALA A 440 1.92 11.35 -10.19
C ALA A 440 0.85 11.94 -9.24
N ALA A 441 -0.37 12.20 -9.73
CA ALA A 441 -1.42 12.87 -8.99
C ALA A 441 -2.50 11.93 -8.40
N TYR A 442 -2.46 10.63 -8.69
CA TYR A 442 -3.42 9.65 -8.16
C TYR A 442 -2.70 8.41 -7.63
N PRO A 443 -3.16 7.82 -6.50
CA PRO A 443 -2.52 6.66 -5.90
C PRO A 443 -2.72 5.35 -6.69
N VAL A 444 -3.50 5.36 -7.79
CA VAL A 444 -3.88 4.15 -8.52
C VAL A 444 -3.24 4.14 -9.91
N GLY A 445 -2.04 3.58 -10.01
CA GLY A 445 -1.47 3.16 -11.29
C GLY A 445 -2.28 2.01 -11.90
N THR A 446 -2.33 1.93 -13.24
CA THR A 446 -2.97 0.82 -13.95
C THR A 446 -1.91 -0.03 -14.64
N CYS A 447 -1.87 -1.33 -14.30
CA CYS A 447 -0.90 -2.24 -14.90
C CYS A 447 -1.23 -2.56 -16.37
N ALA A 448 -0.20 -2.89 -17.14
CA ALA A 448 -0.28 -3.20 -18.56
C ALA A 448 -1.29 -4.31 -18.90
N GLU A 449 -1.41 -5.31 -18.02
CA GLU A 449 -2.32 -6.44 -18.15
C GLU A 449 -3.78 -6.00 -18.21
N ARG A 450 -4.15 -5.03 -17.37
CA ARG A 450 -5.50 -4.44 -17.33
C ARG A 450 -5.77 -3.56 -18.54
N VAL A 451 -4.76 -2.83 -19.01
CA VAL A 451 -4.87 -1.99 -20.21
C VAL A 451 -5.07 -2.86 -21.46
N ALA A 452 -4.27 -3.91 -21.62
CA ALA A 452 -4.37 -4.85 -22.73
C ALA A 452 -5.73 -5.57 -22.73
N MET A 453 -6.12 -6.11 -21.57
CA MET A 453 -7.36 -6.86 -21.44
C MET A 453 -8.60 -5.96 -21.56
N GLY A 454 -8.58 -4.75 -21.00
CA GLY A 454 -9.66 -3.77 -21.19
C GLY A 454 -9.85 -3.41 -22.66
N THR A 455 -8.76 -3.22 -23.40
CA THR A 455 -8.79 -2.98 -24.85
C THR A 455 -9.37 -4.18 -25.59
N ALA A 456 -9.04 -5.40 -25.20
CA ALA A 456 -9.60 -6.62 -25.77
C ALA A 456 -11.10 -6.73 -25.56
N VAL A 457 -11.56 -6.56 -24.32
CA VAL A 457 -12.99 -6.65 -23.98
C VAL A 457 -13.78 -5.57 -24.71
N HIS A 458 -13.26 -4.34 -24.77
CA HIS A 458 -13.86 -3.23 -25.52
C HIS A 458 -13.95 -3.54 -27.02
N SER A 459 -12.91 -4.15 -27.58
CA SER A 459 -12.87 -4.56 -29.00
C SER A 459 -13.74 -5.78 -29.31
N GLY A 460 -14.47 -6.31 -28.31
CA GLY A 460 -15.46 -7.37 -28.50
C GLY A 460 -14.93 -8.79 -28.24
N TYR A 461 -13.67 -8.95 -27.83
CA TYR A 461 -13.14 -10.26 -27.45
C TYR A 461 -13.82 -10.75 -26.15
N ARG A 462 -13.96 -12.08 -26.03
CA ARG A 462 -14.67 -12.77 -24.94
C ARG A 462 -13.85 -13.95 -24.43
N ILE A 463 -14.31 -14.56 -23.33
CA ILE A 463 -13.76 -15.81 -22.82
C ILE A 463 -13.65 -16.85 -23.95
N GLY A 464 -12.50 -17.51 -24.06
CA GLY A 464 -12.18 -18.45 -25.14
C GLY A 464 -11.60 -17.81 -26.42
N SER A 465 -11.53 -16.48 -26.50
CA SER A 465 -10.88 -15.78 -27.64
C SER A 465 -9.36 -15.67 -27.48
N PHE A 466 -8.84 -15.92 -26.27
CA PHE A 466 -7.45 -15.69 -25.89
C PHE A 466 -6.68 -16.99 -25.95
N LYS A 467 -5.60 -17.01 -26.74
CA LYS A 467 -4.74 -18.17 -26.94
C LYS A 467 -3.53 -18.14 -26.00
N ALA A 468 -2.95 -16.96 -25.77
CA ALA A 468 -1.84 -16.79 -24.85
C ALA A 468 -1.73 -15.36 -24.34
N VAL A 469 -1.04 -15.21 -23.22
CA VAL A 469 -0.64 -13.92 -22.65
C VAL A 469 0.87 -13.87 -22.58
N GLY A 470 1.48 -12.77 -23.01
CA GLY A 470 2.89 -12.46 -22.77
C GLY A 470 3.02 -11.24 -21.87
N VAL A 471 3.91 -11.30 -20.88
CA VAL A 471 4.25 -10.20 -19.98
C VAL A 471 5.76 -10.00 -20.06
N ALA A 472 6.22 -8.77 -20.22
CA ALA A 472 7.65 -8.44 -20.26
C ALA A 472 8.00 -7.38 -19.21
N THR A 473 9.18 -7.52 -18.61
CA THR A 473 9.69 -6.62 -17.58
C THR A 473 11.13 -6.23 -17.81
N ASP A 474 11.55 -5.10 -17.23
CA ASP A 474 12.92 -4.57 -17.34
C ASP A 474 13.87 -5.09 -16.25
N ILE A 475 13.46 -6.13 -15.52
CA ILE A 475 14.28 -6.79 -14.49
C ILE A 475 15.02 -8.00 -15.08
N ASP A 476 16.12 -8.37 -14.43
CA ASP A 476 16.98 -9.51 -14.79
C ASP A 476 16.24 -10.85 -14.65
N ASP A 477 15.32 -10.91 -13.68
CA ASP A 477 14.49 -12.06 -13.37
C ASP A 477 13.13 -12.04 -14.12
N PHE A 478 12.27 -13.01 -13.86
CA PHE A 478 10.93 -13.10 -14.42
C PHE A 478 9.89 -12.48 -13.50
N CYS A 479 8.93 -11.78 -14.09
CA CYS A 479 7.88 -11.15 -13.33
C CYS A 479 6.49 -11.64 -13.74
N SER A 480 5.80 -12.27 -12.80
CA SER A 480 4.40 -12.64 -12.97
C SER A 480 3.46 -11.44 -12.80
N PRO A 481 2.26 -11.45 -13.41
CA PRO A 481 1.24 -10.43 -13.15
C PRO A 481 1.00 -10.27 -11.63
N CYS A 482 0.71 -9.06 -11.15
CA CYS A 482 0.40 -8.88 -9.73
C CYS A 482 -0.92 -9.58 -9.36
N GLY A 483 -1.16 -9.89 -8.07
CA GLY A 483 -2.35 -10.65 -7.64
C GLY A 483 -3.68 -10.04 -8.12
N MET A 484 -3.78 -8.70 -8.09
CA MET A 484 -4.94 -7.96 -8.60
C MET A 484 -5.12 -8.08 -10.13
N CYS A 485 -4.04 -8.24 -10.89
CA CYS A 485 -4.10 -8.48 -12.33
C CYS A 485 -4.38 -9.95 -12.63
N ARG A 486 -3.83 -10.90 -11.86
CA ARG A 486 -4.15 -12.32 -11.98
C ARG A 486 -5.65 -12.56 -11.81
N GLN A 487 -6.25 -11.99 -10.77
CA GLN A 487 -7.69 -12.13 -10.54
C GLN A 487 -8.53 -11.45 -11.63
N PHE A 488 -8.08 -10.30 -12.15
CA PHE A 488 -8.77 -9.62 -13.26
C PHE A 488 -8.66 -10.39 -14.58
N LEU A 489 -7.47 -10.92 -14.91
CA LEU A 489 -7.27 -11.75 -16.09
C LEU A 489 -8.11 -13.02 -16.02
N ARG A 490 -8.25 -13.62 -14.83
CA ARG A 490 -9.06 -14.82 -14.62
C ARG A 490 -10.53 -14.66 -15.01
N GLU A 491 -11.08 -13.45 -14.96
CA GLU A 491 -12.45 -13.17 -15.41
C GLU A 491 -12.62 -13.48 -16.91
N PHE A 492 -11.54 -13.42 -17.69
CA PHE A 492 -11.57 -13.52 -19.15
C PHE A 492 -10.75 -14.70 -19.70
N LEU A 493 -9.82 -15.26 -18.90
CA LEU A 493 -8.94 -16.36 -19.28
C LEU A 493 -9.39 -17.69 -18.65
N ALA A 494 -9.21 -18.78 -19.40
CA ALA A 494 -9.34 -20.14 -18.88
C ALA A 494 -8.11 -20.50 -18.01
N LEU A 495 -8.26 -21.47 -17.09
CA LEU A 495 -7.19 -21.87 -16.17
C LEU A 495 -5.96 -22.41 -16.92
N GLU A 496 -6.19 -23.02 -18.08
CA GLU A 496 -5.19 -23.64 -18.94
C GLU A 496 -4.46 -22.60 -19.83
N THR A 497 -4.91 -21.33 -19.83
CA THR A 497 -4.32 -20.30 -20.69
C THR A 497 -2.86 -20.07 -20.29
N PRO A 498 -1.89 -20.19 -21.20
CA PRO A 498 -0.48 -19.97 -20.90
C PRO A 498 -0.16 -18.48 -20.76
N ILE A 499 0.60 -18.17 -19.72
CA ILE A 499 1.17 -16.85 -19.42
C ILE A 499 2.70 -16.95 -19.55
N PHE A 500 3.22 -16.35 -20.62
CA PHE A 500 4.64 -16.20 -20.88
C PHE A 500 5.17 -14.97 -20.16
N MET A 501 6.22 -15.13 -19.36
CA MET A 501 6.87 -14.04 -18.64
C MET A 501 8.29 -13.88 -19.20
N PHE A 502 8.55 -12.74 -19.82
CA PHE A 502 9.80 -12.37 -20.47
C PHE A 502 10.62 -11.45 -19.57
N ASN A 503 11.92 -11.71 -19.45
CA ASN A 503 12.86 -10.86 -18.72
C ASN A 503 13.57 -9.86 -19.65
N LYS A 504 14.50 -9.05 -19.10
CA LYS A 504 15.22 -8.03 -19.87
C LYS A 504 16.09 -8.58 -21.02
N GLU A 505 16.58 -9.82 -20.92
CA GLU A 505 17.37 -10.50 -21.96
C GLU A 505 16.53 -11.18 -23.04
N GLY A 506 15.19 -11.17 -22.93
CA GLY A 506 14.32 -11.92 -23.84
C GLY A 506 14.33 -13.43 -23.58
N LYS A 507 14.74 -13.87 -22.39
CA LYS A 507 14.41 -15.22 -21.91
C LYS A 507 12.97 -15.23 -21.43
N TYR A 508 12.34 -16.40 -21.40
CA TYR A 508 11.01 -16.54 -20.85
C TYR A 508 10.82 -17.80 -20.02
N ILE A 509 9.91 -17.69 -19.05
CA ILE A 509 9.27 -18.81 -18.37
C ILE A 509 7.77 -18.80 -18.69
N VAL A 510 7.13 -19.97 -18.57
CA VAL A 510 5.69 -20.12 -18.83
C VAL A 510 5.03 -20.77 -17.63
N ARG A 511 3.87 -20.23 -17.24
CA ARG A 511 2.97 -20.83 -16.27
C ARG A 511 1.53 -20.70 -16.76
N THR A 512 0.67 -21.62 -16.38
CA THR A 512 -0.77 -21.50 -16.68
C THR A 512 -1.45 -20.51 -15.73
N MET A 513 -2.60 -19.98 -16.12
CA MET A 513 -3.40 -19.10 -15.26
C MET A 513 -3.77 -19.79 -13.94
N GLY A 514 -4.04 -21.10 -13.95
CA GLY A 514 -4.34 -21.89 -12.76
C GLY A 514 -3.14 -22.11 -11.84
N GLU A 515 -1.93 -22.25 -12.39
CA GLU A 515 -0.69 -22.31 -11.59
C GLU A 515 -0.38 -20.98 -10.91
N LEU A 516 -0.62 -19.86 -11.61
CA LEU A 516 -0.35 -18.52 -11.08
C LEU A 516 -1.41 -18.05 -10.06
N LEU A 517 -2.62 -18.60 -10.12
CA LEU A 517 -3.71 -18.28 -9.21
C LEU A 517 -4.54 -19.54 -8.89
N PRO A 518 -4.03 -20.42 -7.99
CA PRO A 518 -4.79 -21.60 -7.57
C PRO A 518 -6.07 -21.18 -6.83
N LEU A 519 -7.13 -21.97 -6.97
CA LEU A 519 -8.44 -21.72 -6.34
C LEU A 519 -9.06 -20.36 -6.72
N SER A 520 -8.75 -19.86 -7.91
CA SER A 520 -9.23 -18.56 -8.38
C SER A 520 -10.76 -18.50 -8.50
N PHE A 521 -11.35 -17.37 -8.13
CA PHE A 521 -12.76 -17.09 -8.42
C PHE A 521 -12.92 -16.71 -9.90
N GLY A 522 -13.68 -17.49 -10.67
CA GLY A 522 -13.85 -17.28 -12.11
C GLY A 522 -15.32 -17.27 -12.54
N PRO A 523 -15.60 -16.97 -13.82
CA PRO A 523 -16.95 -17.02 -14.39
C PRO A 523 -17.66 -18.37 -14.21
N ASP A 524 -16.91 -19.46 -14.06
CA ASP A 524 -17.37 -20.82 -13.74
C ASP A 524 -17.96 -20.98 -12.34
N VAL A 525 -17.65 -20.07 -11.41
CA VAL A 525 -18.19 -20.06 -10.04
C VAL A 525 -19.46 -19.21 -9.95
N LEU A 526 -19.79 -18.45 -11.00
CA LEU A 526 -21.00 -17.62 -11.06
C LEU A 526 -22.21 -18.44 -11.54
N PRO A 527 -23.42 -18.19 -11.00
CA PRO A 527 -24.64 -18.83 -11.50
C PRO A 527 -24.87 -18.52 -12.98
N PRO A 528 -25.58 -19.38 -13.72
CA PRO A 528 -25.98 -19.11 -15.10
C PRO A 528 -26.63 -17.73 -15.26
N ARG A 529 -26.36 -17.08 -16.39
CA ARG A 529 -26.79 -15.70 -16.65
C ARG A 529 -28.31 -15.55 -16.56
N GLU A 530 -29.05 -16.58 -16.96
CA GLU A 530 -30.51 -16.65 -16.90
C GLU A 530 -31.02 -16.61 -15.45
N GLU A 531 -30.30 -17.25 -14.52
CA GLU A 531 -30.65 -17.29 -13.10
C GLU A 531 -30.35 -15.95 -12.43
N MET A 532 -29.18 -15.36 -12.70
CA MET A 532 -28.85 -14.02 -12.22
C MET A 532 -29.81 -12.95 -12.75
N ARG A 533 -30.33 -13.10 -13.98
CA ARG A 533 -31.29 -12.15 -14.56
C ARG A 533 -32.67 -12.24 -13.90
N LYS A 534 -33.12 -13.45 -13.57
CA LYS A 534 -34.36 -13.66 -12.79
C LYS A 534 -34.28 -12.98 -11.42
N VAL A 535 -33.16 -13.16 -10.71
CA VAL A 535 -32.93 -12.50 -9.41
C VAL A 535 -32.97 -10.97 -9.55
N GLN A 536 -32.35 -10.40 -10.59
CA GLN A 536 -32.43 -8.96 -10.85
C GLN A 536 -33.83 -8.47 -11.23
N GLU A 537 -34.60 -9.26 -11.97
CA GLU A 537 -35.99 -8.94 -12.34
C GLU A 537 -36.91 -9.01 -11.11
N GLU A 538 -36.72 -10.00 -10.23
CA GLU A 538 -37.43 -10.13 -8.95
C GLU A 538 -37.07 -9.00 -7.96
N ASP A 539 -35.80 -8.61 -7.85
CA ASP A 539 -35.38 -7.52 -6.98
C ASP A 539 -35.91 -6.16 -7.48
N LYS A 540 -35.95 -5.95 -8.81
CA LYS A 540 -36.61 -4.77 -9.40
C LYS A 540 -38.11 -4.75 -9.14
N ALA A 541 -38.77 -5.91 -9.14
CA ALA A 541 -40.19 -6.02 -8.82
C ALA A 541 -40.50 -5.79 -7.32
N LYS A 542 -39.52 -5.98 -6.43
CA LYS A 542 -39.63 -5.65 -5.00
C LYS A 542 -39.33 -4.19 -4.67
N THR A 543 -38.62 -3.48 -5.55
CA THR A 543 -38.26 -2.06 -5.37
C THR A 543 -39.11 -1.08 -6.18
N ALA A 544 -39.92 -1.59 -7.12
CA ALA A 544 -41.01 -0.86 -7.77
C ALA A 544 -42.31 -1.03 -6.97
#